data_AF-A0A352M441-F1
#
_entry.id   AF-A0A352M441-F1
#
_cell.length_a   1.000
_cell.length_b   1.000
_cell.length_c   1.000
_cell.angle_alpha   90.00
_cell.angle_beta   90.00
_cell.angle_gamma   90.00
#
_symmetry.space_group_name_H-M   'P 1'
#
loop_
_entity.id
_entity.type
_entity.pdbx_description
1 polymer ?
#
loop_
_entity_poly.entity_id
_entity_poly.type
_entity_poly.pdbx_seq_one_letter_code
_entity_poly.pdbx_strand_id
1 'polypeptide(L)'
;MAENIIDEIEVSSYSKVLAMTSNDKVNSLAIIRFAEHFEKNEMFQISSKLNLSLPHSLTGRPLFRENLNYLAFEEYFNKGARAVNIPVTSEFTRADFEMKYGKDSLLLFTIDAKNRLAVVTPEHPKVWPSKIRSVVALVAGENGPPGIIQA
;
A
#
# COMPACT_ATOMS: atom_id res chain seq x y z
N MET A 1 20.13 -14.00 -10.18
CA MET A 1 19.05 -13.42 -11.03
C MET A 1 18.21 -12.33 -10.35
N ALA A 2 18.40 -12.02 -9.06
CA ALA A 2 17.79 -10.83 -8.43
C ALA A 2 18.81 -9.73 -8.07
N GLU A 3 20.11 -9.98 -8.23
CA GLU A 3 21.16 -8.98 -7.92
C GLU A 3 21.17 -7.82 -8.91
N ASN A 4 20.94 -8.05 -10.21
CA ASN A 4 21.04 -6.99 -11.22
C ASN A 4 19.87 -5.99 -11.24
N ILE A 5 18.73 -6.29 -10.59
CA ILE A 5 17.55 -5.41 -10.62
C ILE A 5 17.78 -4.14 -9.81
N ILE A 6 18.60 -4.21 -8.74
CA ILE A 6 18.85 -3.08 -7.85
C ILE A 6 19.65 -2.00 -8.58
N ASP A 7 20.62 -2.39 -9.41
CA ASP A 7 21.46 -1.48 -10.18
C ASP A 7 20.72 -0.81 -11.35
N GLU A 8 19.60 -1.38 -11.78
CA GLU A 8 18.75 -0.84 -12.86
C GLU A 8 17.66 0.12 -12.34
N ILE A 9 17.37 0.13 -11.03
CA ILE A 9 16.34 1.00 -10.44
C ILE A 9 16.97 2.34 -10.06
N GLU A 10 16.48 3.42 -10.66
CA GLU A 10 16.76 4.77 -10.17
C GLU A 10 16.10 4.98 -8.79
N VAL A 11 16.90 4.80 -7.74
CA VAL A 11 16.46 5.05 -6.36
C VAL A 11 16.52 6.55 -6.08
N SER A 12 15.39 7.12 -5.71
CA SER A 12 15.27 8.50 -5.25
C SER A 12 14.84 8.53 -3.78
N SER A 13 14.96 9.68 -3.11
CA SER A 13 14.45 9.87 -1.75
C SER A 13 12.93 9.68 -1.61
N TYR A 14 12.18 9.57 -2.72
CA TYR A 14 10.74 9.34 -2.72
C TYR A 14 10.35 7.90 -3.06
N SER A 15 11.32 7.09 -3.47
CA SER A 15 11.11 5.71 -3.90
C SER A 15 10.68 4.84 -2.72
N LYS A 16 9.76 3.92 -2.96
CA LYS A 16 9.12 3.07 -1.93
C LYS A 16 9.18 1.62 -2.35
N VAL A 17 9.41 0.74 -1.39
CA VAL A 17 9.44 -0.71 -1.61
C VAL A 17 8.18 -1.33 -1.06
N LEU A 18 7.44 -2.06 -1.89
CA LEU A 18 6.25 -2.80 -1.48
C LEU A 18 6.48 -4.30 -1.72
N ALA A 19 6.74 -5.04 -0.65
CA ALA A 19 6.91 -6.49 -0.68
C ALA A 19 5.55 -7.20 -0.49
N MET A 20 4.92 -7.57 -1.60
CA MET A 20 3.53 -8.07 -1.64
C MET A 20 3.39 -9.44 -2.35
N THR A 21 4.44 -10.25 -2.36
CA THR A 21 4.36 -11.59 -2.98
C THR A 21 3.61 -12.56 -2.06
N SER A 22 3.14 -13.68 -2.61
CA SER A 22 2.53 -14.78 -1.83
C SER A 22 3.54 -15.53 -0.96
N ASN A 23 4.84 -15.30 -1.15
CA ASN A 23 5.91 -15.98 -0.44
C ASN A 23 6.53 -15.06 0.62
N ASP A 24 6.17 -15.29 1.88
CA ASP A 24 6.63 -14.51 3.03
C ASP A 24 8.16 -14.42 3.12
N LYS A 25 8.90 -15.49 2.76
CA LYS A 25 10.37 -15.49 2.77
C LYS A 25 10.95 -14.57 1.71
N VAL A 26 10.34 -14.52 0.52
CA VAL A 26 10.75 -13.62 -0.56
C VAL A 26 10.49 -12.17 -0.14
N ASN A 27 9.36 -11.90 0.51
CA ASN A 27 9.05 -10.56 1.02
C ASN A 27 10.10 -10.11 2.04
N SER A 28 10.41 -10.93 3.04
CA SER A 28 11.44 -10.59 4.04
C SER A 28 12.84 -10.43 3.43
N LEU A 29 13.23 -11.30 2.49
CA LEU A 29 14.53 -11.17 1.81
C LEU A 29 14.61 -9.89 0.97
N ALA A 30 13.51 -9.49 0.32
CA ALA A 30 13.45 -8.23 -0.40
C ALA A 30 13.68 -7.05 0.55
N ILE A 31 12.98 -7.00 1.69
CA ILE A 31 13.19 -5.93 2.68
C ILE A 31 14.65 -5.88 3.15
N ILE A 32 15.26 -7.02 3.48
CA ILE A 32 16.65 -7.07 3.94
C ILE A 32 17.60 -6.55 2.86
N ARG A 33 17.42 -6.96 1.60
CA ARG A 33 18.29 -6.52 0.49
C ARG A 33 18.13 -5.04 0.16
N PHE A 34 16.92 -4.52 0.19
CA PHE A 34 16.67 -3.12 -0.11
C PHE A 34 16.98 -2.18 1.07
N ALA A 35 17.15 -2.70 2.29
CA ALA A 35 17.47 -1.90 3.48
C ALA A 35 18.80 -1.14 3.37
N GLU A 36 19.73 -1.61 2.53
CA GLU A 36 21.01 -0.92 2.28
C GLU A 36 20.86 0.29 1.35
N HIS A 37 19.78 0.34 0.57
CA HIS A 37 19.56 1.35 -0.48
C HIS A 37 18.38 2.30 -0.18
N PHE A 38 17.46 1.89 0.69
CA PHE A 38 16.23 2.63 0.98
C PHE A 38 16.13 3.02 2.45
N GLU A 39 15.52 4.17 2.70
CA GLU A 39 15.14 4.54 4.07
C GLU A 39 14.14 3.51 4.61
N LYS A 40 14.39 3.03 5.84
CA LYS A 40 13.57 2.01 6.49
C LYS A 40 12.09 2.39 6.61
N ASN A 41 11.80 3.70 6.67
CA ASN A 41 10.43 4.21 6.78
C ASN A 41 9.62 4.09 5.46
N GLU A 42 10.30 3.87 4.33
CA GLU A 42 9.72 3.77 2.99
C GLU A 42 9.68 2.33 2.45
N MET A 43 9.92 1.35 3.34
CA MET A 43 9.85 -0.07 3.05
C MET A 43 8.64 -0.70 3.73
N PHE A 44 7.79 -1.33 2.92
CA PHE A 44 6.50 -1.88 3.36
C PHE A 44 6.36 -3.35 2.94
N GLN A 45 5.68 -4.13 3.76
CA GLN A 45 5.50 -5.56 3.58
C GLN A 45 4.06 -5.97 3.91
N ILE A 46 3.50 -6.86 3.09
CA ILE A 46 2.22 -7.50 3.39
C ILE A 46 2.37 -8.44 4.59
N SER A 47 1.35 -8.53 5.46
CA SER A 47 1.47 -9.32 6.68
C SER A 47 1.78 -10.78 6.35
N SER A 48 2.86 -11.29 6.96
CA SER A 48 3.27 -12.68 6.84
C SER A 48 2.25 -13.60 7.48
N LYS A 49 1.96 -14.75 6.85
CA LYS A 49 1.20 -15.83 7.50
C LYS A 49 2.09 -16.68 8.39
N LEU A 50 3.34 -16.81 8.00
CA LEU A 50 4.35 -17.50 8.79
C LEU A 50 4.71 -16.61 9.98
N ASN A 51 4.66 -17.16 11.20
CA ASN A 51 5.35 -16.61 12.36
C ASN A 51 6.87 -16.81 12.16
N LEU A 52 7.43 -16.07 11.21
CA LEU A 52 8.86 -15.94 11.06
C LEU A 52 9.31 -15.17 12.30
N SER A 53 10.05 -15.81 13.21
CA SER A 53 10.70 -15.14 14.36
C SER A 53 11.84 -14.23 13.89
N LEU A 54 11.56 -13.37 12.91
CA LEU A 54 12.45 -12.35 12.44
C LEU A 54 12.34 -11.14 13.38
N PRO A 55 13.46 -10.54 13.77
CA PRO A 55 13.47 -9.25 14.43
C PRO A 55 12.65 -8.24 13.63
N HIS A 56 11.87 -7.39 14.30
CA HIS A 56 11.15 -6.27 13.68
C HIS A 56 12.08 -5.32 12.90
N SER A 57 13.39 -5.38 13.17
CA SER A 57 14.39 -4.63 12.42
C SER A 57 14.61 -5.13 10.99
N LEU A 58 14.28 -6.39 10.71
CA LEU A 58 14.46 -7.07 9.42
C LEU A 58 13.14 -7.26 8.65
N THR A 59 12.06 -6.67 9.14
CA THR A 59 10.73 -6.70 8.52
C THR A 59 10.34 -5.29 8.08
N GLY A 60 9.64 -5.19 6.95
CA GLY A 60 9.09 -3.92 6.48
C GLY A 60 7.91 -3.48 7.35
N ARG A 61 7.46 -2.23 7.16
CA ARG A 61 6.25 -1.73 7.82
C ARG A 61 5.01 -2.45 7.26
N PRO A 62 4.01 -2.79 8.08
CA PRO A 62 2.81 -3.48 7.62
C PRO A 62 2.01 -2.64 6.61
N LEU A 63 1.53 -3.28 5.53
CA LEU A 63 0.75 -2.64 4.48
C LEU A 63 -0.74 -2.52 4.79
N PHE A 64 -1.28 -1.33 4.52
CA PHE A 64 -2.69 -0.89 4.44
C PHE A 64 -3.53 -1.05 5.70
N ARG A 65 -3.61 -2.24 6.28
CA ARG A 65 -4.33 -2.51 7.54
C ARG A 65 -3.66 -3.64 8.32
N GLU A 66 -4.03 -3.77 9.58
CA GLU A 66 -3.52 -4.85 10.43
C GLU A 66 -3.87 -6.22 9.85
N ASN A 67 -2.90 -7.14 9.89
CA ASN A 67 -3.05 -8.55 9.50
C ASN A 67 -3.52 -8.81 8.06
N LEU A 68 -3.34 -7.84 7.15
CA LEU A 68 -3.61 -8.05 5.74
C LEU A 68 -2.52 -8.92 5.12
N ASN A 69 -2.80 -10.20 4.94
CA ASN A 69 -1.92 -11.13 4.21
C ASN A 69 -2.26 -11.22 2.72
N TYR A 70 -1.42 -11.89 1.94
CA TYR A 70 -1.58 -12.02 0.49
C TYR A 70 -2.94 -12.57 0.06
N LEU A 71 -3.43 -13.66 0.68
CA LEU A 71 -4.73 -14.23 0.29
C LEU A 71 -5.87 -13.25 0.60
N ALA A 72 -5.84 -12.59 1.75
CA ALA A 72 -6.85 -11.59 2.10
C ALA A 72 -6.82 -10.36 1.16
N PHE A 73 -5.65 -10.01 0.62
CA PHE A 73 -5.51 -8.97 -0.39
C PHE A 73 -6.01 -9.42 -1.77
N GLU A 74 -5.69 -10.65 -2.18
CA GLU A 74 -6.15 -11.28 -3.42
C GLU A 74 -7.68 -11.44 -3.45
N GLU A 75 -8.31 -11.72 -2.30
CA GLU A 75 -9.77 -11.82 -2.17
C GLU A 75 -10.51 -10.54 -2.62
N TYR A 76 -9.91 -9.36 -2.50
CA TYR A 76 -10.51 -8.13 -3.02
C TYR A 76 -10.68 -8.22 -4.54
N PHE A 77 -9.65 -8.63 -5.27
CA PHE A 77 -9.69 -8.78 -6.72
C PHE A 77 -10.62 -9.91 -7.14
N ASN A 78 -10.62 -11.03 -6.40
CA ASN A 78 -11.54 -12.14 -6.65
C ASN A 78 -13.02 -11.75 -6.47
N LYS A 79 -13.30 -10.79 -5.58
CA LYS A 79 -14.62 -10.17 -5.40
C LYS A 79 -14.93 -9.06 -6.43
N GLY A 80 -14.06 -8.87 -7.42
CA GLY A 80 -14.22 -7.86 -8.47
C GLY A 80 -13.88 -6.43 -8.02
N ALA A 81 -13.13 -6.25 -6.92
CA ALA A 81 -12.66 -4.94 -6.54
C ALA A 81 -11.68 -4.39 -7.59
N ARG A 82 -11.71 -3.07 -7.79
CA ARG A 82 -10.85 -2.36 -8.73
C ARG A 82 -10.04 -1.31 -8.01
N ALA A 83 -8.78 -1.17 -8.40
CA ALA A 83 -7.94 -0.06 -8.00
C ALA A 83 -8.41 1.20 -8.71
N VAL A 84 -8.84 2.19 -7.94
CA VAL A 84 -9.37 3.46 -8.46
C VAL A 84 -8.67 4.63 -7.80
N ASN A 85 -8.42 5.68 -8.57
CA ASN A 85 -7.99 6.97 -8.06
C ASN A 85 -9.22 7.85 -7.84
N ILE A 86 -9.49 8.22 -6.61
CA ILE A 86 -10.67 8.98 -6.19
C ILE A 86 -10.21 10.40 -5.85
N PRO A 87 -10.57 11.42 -6.64
CA PRO A 87 -10.36 12.81 -6.26
C PRO A 87 -11.12 13.13 -4.98
N VAL A 88 -10.48 13.83 -4.05
CA VAL A 88 -11.07 14.20 -2.77
C VAL A 88 -10.80 15.67 -2.44
N THR A 89 -11.58 16.22 -1.52
CA THR A 89 -11.33 17.55 -0.96
C THR A 89 -10.27 17.48 0.13
N SER A 90 -9.64 18.62 0.46
CA SER A 90 -8.63 18.71 1.52
C SER A 90 -9.14 18.27 2.90
N GLU A 91 -10.45 18.31 3.12
CA GLU A 91 -11.13 17.93 4.36
C GLU A 91 -11.46 16.44 4.44
N PHE A 92 -11.35 15.71 3.32
CA PHE A 92 -11.69 14.30 3.27
C PHE A 92 -10.78 13.50 4.20
N THR A 93 -11.40 12.75 5.11
CA THR A 93 -10.70 11.94 6.11
C THR A 93 -10.82 10.45 5.82
N ARG A 94 -10.06 9.65 6.58
CA ARG A 94 -10.21 8.19 6.58
C ARG A 94 -11.63 7.75 6.99
N ALA A 95 -12.25 8.44 7.94
CA ALA A 95 -13.60 8.12 8.39
C ALA A 95 -14.63 8.33 7.26
N ASP A 96 -14.45 9.38 6.44
CA ASP A 96 -15.28 9.63 5.27
C ASP A 96 -15.14 8.53 4.22
N PHE A 97 -13.92 8.02 4.02
CA PHE A 97 -13.69 6.86 3.16
C PHE A 97 -14.43 5.62 3.64
N GLU A 98 -14.28 5.28 4.93
CA GLU A 98 -14.92 4.11 5.53
C GLU A 98 -16.45 4.23 5.53
N MET A 99 -16.99 5.43 5.73
CA MET A 99 -18.43 5.71 5.66
C MET A 99 -18.98 5.60 4.24
N LYS A 100 -18.23 6.06 3.23
CA LYS A 100 -18.69 6.10 1.83
C LYS A 100 -18.54 4.76 1.11
N TYR A 101 -17.42 4.08 1.29
CA TYR A 101 -17.06 2.87 0.54
C TYR A 101 -17.18 1.58 1.37
N GLY A 102 -17.45 1.71 2.67
CA GLY A 102 -17.68 0.57 3.56
C GLY A 102 -16.41 -0.21 3.91
N LYS A 103 -16.62 -1.28 4.69
CA LYS A 103 -15.54 -2.17 5.19
C LYS A 103 -14.96 -3.10 4.12
N ASP A 104 -15.68 -3.30 3.02
CA ASP A 104 -15.26 -4.13 1.88
C ASP A 104 -14.36 -3.38 0.90
N SER A 105 -13.99 -2.15 1.21
CA SER A 105 -13.03 -1.35 0.45
C SER A 105 -11.71 -1.26 1.21
N LEU A 106 -10.60 -1.13 0.48
CA LEU A 106 -9.25 -1.05 1.05
C LEU A 106 -8.55 0.21 0.54
N LEU A 107 -8.28 1.14 1.44
CA LEU A 107 -7.48 2.32 1.13
C LEU A 107 -6.01 1.93 1.00
N LEU A 108 -5.38 2.25 -0.14
CA LEU A 108 -4.00 1.87 -0.44
C LEU A 108 -3.04 3.05 -0.26
N PHE A 109 -3.34 4.16 -0.94
CA PHE A 109 -2.44 5.31 -1.02
C PHE A 109 -3.18 6.63 -0.86
N THR A 110 -2.47 7.64 -0.39
CA THR A 110 -2.90 9.04 -0.43
C THR A 110 -1.96 9.83 -1.34
N ILE A 111 -2.50 10.77 -2.10
CA ILE A 111 -1.74 11.67 -2.97
C ILE A 111 -2.03 13.09 -2.53
N ASP A 112 -1.00 13.82 -2.13
CA ASP A 112 -1.14 15.20 -1.69
C ASP A 112 -1.17 16.20 -2.88
N ALA A 113 -1.42 17.48 -2.57
CA ALA A 113 -1.43 18.55 -3.58
C ALA A 113 -0.07 18.77 -4.30
N LYS A 114 1.03 18.24 -3.77
CA LYS A 114 2.36 18.26 -4.38
C LYS A 114 2.66 16.98 -5.17
N ASN A 115 1.65 16.14 -5.44
CA ASN A 115 1.77 14.82 -6.08
C ASN A 115 2.67 13.85 -5.31
N ARG A 116 2.81 14.00 -3.99
CA ARG A 116 3.54 13.03 -3.17
C ARG A 116 2.60 11.91 -2.78
N LEU A 117 2.99 10.69 -3.16
CA LEU A 117 2.30 9.47 -2.78
C LEU A 117 2.76 9.02 -1.39
N ALA A 118 1.82 8.70 -0.51
CA ALA A 118 2.09 8.09 0.79
C ALA A 118 1.29 6.80 0.94
N VAL A 119 1.93 5.79 1.51
CA VAL A 119 1.35 4.46 1.72
C VAL A 119 0.55 4.45 3.00
N VAL A 120 -0.68 3.95 2.94
CA VAL A 120 -1.50 3.79 4.13
C VAL A 120 -0.96 2.61 4.95
N THR A 121 -0.76 2.83 6.24
CA THR A 121 -0.25 1.82 7.18
C THR A 121 -1.12 1.80 8.44
N PRO A 122 -1.22 0.66 9.14
CA PRO A 122 -2.02 0.56 10.36
C PRO A 122 -1.41 1.32 11.54
N GLU A 123 -0.09 1.54 11.55
CA GLU A 123 0.65 2.20 12.63
C GLU A 123 0.50 3.73 12.61
N HIS A 124 0.24 4.31 11.43
CA HIS A 124 0.07 5.75 11.26
C HIS A 124 -1.34 6.15 10.78
N PRO A 125 -2.41 5.74 11.48
CA PRO A 125 -3.77 6.14 11.13
C PRO A 125 -4.00 7.64 11.40
N LYS A 126 -3.12 8.28 12.19
CA LYS A 126 -3.22 9.69 12.62
C LYS A 126 -2.57 10.68 11.65
N VAL A 127 -1.68 10.24 10.75
CA VAL A 127 -0.97 11.14 9.83
C VAL A 127 -1.71 11.16 8.49
N TRP A 128 -2.92 11.69 8.50
CA TRP A 128 -3.62 12.01 7.26
C TRP A 128 -3.00 13.27 6.65
N PRO A 129 -2.66 13.32 5.35
CA PRO A 129 -2.09 14.51 4.75
C PRO A 129 -3.03 15.70 4.87
N SER A 130 -2.54 16.84 5.37
CA SER A 130 -3.36 18.05 5.60
C SER A 130 -3.90 18.68 4.30
N LYS A 131 -3.31 18.34 3.16
CA LYS A 131 -3.69 18.82 1.82
C LYS A 131 -3.73 17.65 0.85
N ILE A 132 -4.72 16.79 1.02
CA ILE A 132 -4.95 15.65 0.13
C ILE A 132 -5.62 16.10 -1.16
N ARG A 133 -5.17 15.52 -2.29
CA ARG A 133 -5.72 15.76 -3.62
C ARG A 133 -6.56 14.58 -4.08
N SER A 134 -6.04 13.37 -3.88
CA SER A 134 -6.75 12.14 -4.24
C SER A 134 -6.30 10.98 -3.37
N VAL A 135 -7.12 9.93 -3.33
CA VAL A 135 -6.80 8.66 -2.69
C VAL A 135 -6.84 7.53 -3.71
N VAL A 136 -5.99 6.54 -3.55
CA VAL A 136 -6.05 5.30 -4.33
C VAL A 136 -6.57 4.20 -3.42
N ALA A 137 -7.61 3.51 -3.86
CA ALA A 137 -8.27 2.47 -3.09
C ALA A 137 -8.70 1.29 -3.97
N LEU A 138 -8.81 0.11 -3.36
CA LEU A 138 -9.64 -0.97 -3.89
C LEU A 138 -11.07 -0.74 -3.44
N VAL A 139 -11.98 -0.60 -4.39
CA VAL A 139 -13.43 -0.50 -4.12
C VAL A 139 -14.14 -1.60 -4.88
N ALA A 140 -15.26 -2.10 -4.34
CA ALA A 140 -16.10 -3.07 -5.02
C ALA A 140 -16.47 -2.56 -6.43
N GLY A 141 -16.47 -3.46 -7.43
CA GLY A 141 -16.67 -3.09 -8.83
C GLY A 141 -17.97 -2.33 -9.13
N GLU A 142 -18.97 -2.42 -8.27
CA GLU A 142 -20.24 -1.67 -8.38
C GLU A 142 -20.21 -0.28 -7.72
N ASN A 143 -19.25 -0.01 -6.84
CA ASN A 143 -19.08 1.26 -6.11
C ASN A 143 -17.88 2.10 -6.61
N GLY A 144 -17.28 1.70 -7.74
CA GLY A 144 -16.25 2.51 -8.42
C GLY A 144 -16.81 3.84 -8.91
N PRO A 145 -16.03 4.93 -8.94
CA PRO A 145 -16.48 6.18 -9.53
C PRO A 145 -17.04 5.91 -10.95
N PRO A 146 -18.19 6.49 -11.32
CA PRO A 146 -18.76 6.28 -12.64
C PRO A 146 -17.78 6.79 -13.69
N GLY A 147 -17.23 5.86 -14.47
CA GLY A 147 -16.44 6.16 -15.66
C GLY A 147 -14.93 6.26 -15.42
N ILE A 148 -14.24 5.13 -15.56
CA ILE A 148 -13.16 5.03 -16.57
C ILE A 148 -13.36 3.70 -17.28
N ILE A 149 -14.25 3.71 -18.28
CA ILE A 149 -14.18 2.79 -19.42
C ILE A 149 -13.60 3.62 -20.56
N GLN A 150 -12.43 3.22 -21.04
CA GLN A 150 -12.02 3.12 -22.44
C GLN A 150 -10.53 2.77 -22.38
N ALA A 151 -10.20 1.49 -22.59
CA ALA A 151 -9.98 0.82 -23.88
C ALA A 151 -8.48 0.83 -24.19
#